data_AF-A0A2E1TPJ8-F1
#
_entry.id   AF-A0A2E1TPJ8-F1
#
_cell.length_a   1.000
_cell.length_b   1.000
_cell.length_c   1.000
_cell.angle_alpha   90.00
_cell.angle_beta   90.00
_cell.angle_gamma   90.00
#
_symmetry.space_group_name_H-M   'P 1'
#
loop_
_entity.id
_entity.type
_entity.pdbx_description
1 polymer ?
#
loop_
_entity_poly.entity_id
_entity_poly.type
_entity_poly.pdbx_seq_one_letter_code
_entity_poly.pdbx_strand_id
1 'polypeptide(L)' 'MTDEMCKKDIRGLLKTFGVMADEAIVGHIAKNPGVDNLNFKITLEDITNYDDANTERLNIEITKAIQCK' A
#
# COMPACT_ATOMS: atom_id res chain seq x y z
N MET A 1 4.34 25.54 -9.76
CA MET A 1 2.88 25.42 -9.48
C MET A 1 2.37 23.98 -9.61
N THR A 2 3.12 23.08 -10.25
CA THR A 2 2.81 21.66 -10.50
C THR A 2 3.00 20.72 -9.30
N ASP A 3 3.71 21.15 -8.26
CA ASP A 3 4.15 20.28 -7.17
C ASP A 3 3.08 20.09 -6.06
N GLU A 4 2.32 21.13 -5.69
CA GLU A 4 1.39 21.04 -4.56
C GLU A 4 0.13 20.23 -4.86
N MET A 5 -0.43 20.34 -6.07
CA MET A 5 -1.58 19.51 -6.48
C MET A 5 -1.18 18.04 -6.59
N CYS A 6 -0.04 17.75 -7.23
CA CYS A 6 0.48 16.39 -7.34
C CYS A 6 0.74 15.76 -5.96
N LYS A 7 1.40 16.51 -5.05
CA LYS A 7 1.61 16.07 -3.66
C LYS A 7 0.30 15.85 -2.91
N LYS A 8 -0.72 16.67 -3.15
CA LYS A 8 -2.05 16.49 -2.55
C LYS A 8 -2.70 15.18 -3.01
N ASP A 9 -2.64 14.88 -4.30
CA ASP A 9 -3.22 13.65 -4.86
C ASP A 9 -2.48 12.41 -4.36
N ILE A 10 -1.14 12.43 -4.32
CA ILE A 10 -0.33 11.37 -3.73
C ILE A 10 -0.74 11.11 -2.27
N ARG A 11 -0.85 12.16 -1.45
CA ARG A 11 -1.30 12.03 -0.04
C ARG A 11 -2.71 11.49 0.05
N GLY A 12 -3.60 11.91 -0.85
CA GLY A 12 -4.98 11.43 -0.93
C GLY A 12 -5.05 9.91 -1.19
N LEU A 13 -4.30 9.44 -2.19
CA LEU A 13 -4.20 8.03 -2.54
C LEU A 13 -3.69 7.19 -1.35
N LEU A 14 -2.57 7.60 -0.75
CA LEU A 14 -1.95 6.87 0.36
C LEU A 14 -2.85 6.83 1.60
N LYS A 15 -3.59 7.92 1.87
CA LYS A 15 -4.57 7.96 2.97
C LYS A 15 -5.72 6.99 2.73
N THR A 16 -6.28 6.98 1.53
CA THR A 16 -7.38 6.06 1.16
C THR A 16 -6.92 4.60 1.27
N PHE A 17 -5.75 4.28 0.72
CA PHE A 17 -5.15 2.95 0.85
C PHE A 17 -4.97 2.56 2.31
N GLY A 18 -4.40 3.44 3.14
CA GLY A 18 -4.17 3.18 4.56
C GLY A 18 -5.44 2.83 5.33
N VAL A 19 -6.54 3.57 5.11
CA VAL A 19 -7.83 3.29 5.75
C VAL A 19 -8.39 1.94 5.30
N MET A 20 -8.42 1.67 3.99
CA MET A 20 -8.95 0.40 3.47
C MET A 20 -8.13 -0.80 3.90
N ALA A 21 -6.81 -0.67 3.94
CA ALA A 21 -5.90 -1.72 4.38
C ALA A 21 -6.11 -2.03 5.87
N ASP A 22 -6.25 -1.00 6.71
CA ASP A 22 -6.51 -1.18 8.14
C ASP A 22 -7.82 -1.94 8.40
N GLU A 23 -8.92 -1.50 7.78
CA GLU A 23 -10.22 -2.17 7.89
C GLU A 23 -10.17 -3.63 7.43
N ALA A 24 -9.49 -3.91 6.31
CA ALA A 24 -9.33 -5.26 5.79
C ALA A 24 -8.51 -6.16 6.72
N ILE A 25 -7.41 -5.64 7.28
CA ILE A 25 -6.53 -6.39 8.19
C ILE A 25 -7.26 -6.69 9.50
N VAL A 26 -7.89 -5.68 10.12
CA VAL A 26 -8.67 -5.85 11.35
C VAL A 26 -9.81 -6.83 11.14
N GLY A 27 -10.54 -6.70 10.03
CA GLY A 27 -11.61 -7.63 9.66
C GLY A 27 -11.12 -9.06 9.45
N HIS A 28 -9.91 -9.24 8.90
CA HIS A 28 -9.29 -10.55 8.75
C HIS A 28 -8.90 -11.16 10.10
N ILE A 29 -8.28 -10.39 11.00
CA ILE A 29 -7.90 -10.85 12.35
C ILE A 29 -9.14 -11.26 13.15
N ALA A 30 -10.20 -10.44 13.11
CA ALA A 30 -11.45 -10.73 13.83
C ALA A 30 -12.12 -12.04 13.37
N LYS A 31 -12.03 -12.35 12.07
CA LYS A 31 -12.56 -13.60 11.50
C LYS A 31 -11.69 -14.83 11.81
N ASN A 32 -10.44 -14.62 12.19
CA ASN A 32 -9.45 -15.67 12.39
C ASN A 32 -8.77 -15.53 13.77
N PRO A 33 -9.50 -15.76 14.88
CA PRO A 33 -8.99 -15.53 16.24
C PRO A 33 -7.84 -16.45 16.64
N GLY A 34 -7.54 -17.50 15.86
CA GLY A 34 -6.38 -18.37 16.06
C GLY A 34 -5.08 -17.86 15.43
N VAL A 35 -5.11 -16.74 14.69
CA VAL A 35 -3.93 -16.17 14.06
C VAL A 35 -3.19 -15.30 15.06
N ASP A 36 -1.97 -15.70 15.41
CA ASP A 36 -1.11 -14.97 16.33
C ASP A 36 -0.15 -14.01 15.60
N ASN A 37 0.19 -14.32 14.34
CA ASN A 37 1.08 -13.51 13.50
C ASN A 37 0.59 -13.44 12.05
N LEU A 38 0.64 -12.25 11.45
CA LEU A 38 0.39 -12.03 10.03
C LEU A 38 1.64 -11.45 9.35
N ASN A 39 2.12 -12.12 8.31
CA ASN A 39 3.22 -11.63 7.49
C ASN A 39 2.65 -10.91 6.26
N PHE A 40 2.81 -9.60 6.24
CA PHE A 40 2.33 -8.76 5.15
C PHE A 40 3.46 -8.36 4.22
N LYS A 41 3.10 -8.21 2.95
CA LYS A 41 3.90 -7.59 1.91
C LYS A 41 3.05 -6.54 1.22
N ILE A 42 3.56 -5.32 1.12
CA ILE A 42 2.95 -4.20 0.41
C ILE A 42 3.86 -3.85 -0.74
N THR A 43 3.29 -3.76 -1.94
CA THR A 43 4.00 -3.36 -3.15
C THR A 43 3.32 -2.13 -3.74
N LEU A 44 4.09 -1.07 -4.00
CA LEU A 44 3.68 0.05 -4.83
C LEU A 44 4.35 -0.12 -6.19
N GLU A 45 3.54 -0.25 -7.23
CA GLU A 45 3.98 -0.48 -8.60
C GLU A 45 3.38 0.56 -9.53
N ASP A 46 4.22 1.10 -10.39
CA ASP A 46 3.80 1.96 -11.49
C ASP A 46 3.36 1.14 -12.71
N ILE A 47 2.05 1.18 -12.95
CA ILE A 47 1.38 0.48 -14.05
C ILE A 47 1.23 1.36 -15.29
N THR A 48 1.81 2.56 -15.31
CA THR A 48 1.73 3.47 -16.46
C THR A 48 2.38 2.82 -17.66
N ASN A 49 1.70 2.87 -18.80
CA ASN A 49 2.27 2.44 -20.07
C ASN A 49 3.01 3.61 -20.71
N TYR A 50 4.31 3.71 -20.46
CA TYR A 50 5.17 4.71 -21.08
C TYR A 50 5.52 4.33 -22.52
N ASP A 51 5.54 5.31 -23.41
CA ASP A 51 5.98 5.11 -24.80
C ASP A 51 7.49 4.81 -24.88
N ASP A 52 8.28 5.35 -23.95
CA ASP A 52 9.71 5.05 -23.81
C ASP A 52 9.94 3.90 -22.82
N ALA A 53 10.39 2.76 -23.35
CA ALA A 53 10.71 1.57 -22.60
C ALA A 53 11.85 1.74 -21.58
N ASN A 54 12.67 2.80 -21.70
CA ASN A 54 13.73 3.12 -20.75
C ASN A 54 13.26 3.97 -19.57
N THR A 55 11.99 4.37 -19.55
CA THR A 55 11.43 5.10 -18.41
C THR A 55 11.51 4.22 -17.17
N GLU A 56 12.26 4.67 -16.16
CA GLU A 56 12.35 3.99 -14.88
C GLU A 56 10.97 3.96 -14.22
N ARG A 57 10.51 2.76 -13.88
CA ARG A 57 9.22 2.55 -13.22
C ARG A 57 9.39 2.57 -11.71
N LEU A 58 8.48 3.23 -11.02
CA LEU A 58 8.43 3.17 -9.56
C LEU A 58 8.06 1.75 -9.11
N ASN A 59 8.93 1.15 -8.29
CA ASN A 59 8.65 -0.10 -7.59
C ASN A 59 9.17 0.02 -6.15
N ILE A 60 8.28 -0.15 -5.17
CA ILE A 60 8.64 -0.21 -3.74
C ILE A 60 8.00 -1.45 -3.14
N GLU A 61 8.78 -2.23 -2.40
CA GLU A 61 8.30 -3.38 -1.65
C GLU A 61 8.65 -3.23 -0.16
N ILE A 62 7.66 -3.48 0.70
CA ILE A 62 7.82 -3.47 2.16
C ILE A 62 7.20 -4.75 2.71
N THR A 63 7.98 -5.48 3.50
CA THR A 63 7.49 -6.65 4.24
C THR A 63 7.47 -6.38 5.74
N LYS A 64 6.42 -6.82 6.44
CA LYS A 64 6.32 -6.70 7.89
C LYS A 64 5.50 -7.82 8.50
N ALA A 65 6.01 -8.38 9.60
CA ALA A 65 5.24 -9.23 10.50
C ALA A 65 4.45 -8.36 11.48
N ILE A 66 3.16 -8.65 11.64
CA ILE A 66 2.27 -8.03 12.62
C ILE A 66 1.91 -9.09 13.65
N GLN A 67 2.21 -8.81 14.92
CA GLN A 67 1.74 -9.60 16.05
C GLN A 67 0.27 -9.24 16.31
N CYS A 68 -0.59 -10.24 16.26
CA CYS A 68 -2.03 -10.09 16.43
C CYS A 68 -2.50 -10.43 17.87
N LYS A 69 -1.57 -10.91 18.71
CA LYS A 69 -1.73 -11.18 20.14
C LYS A 69 -0.45 -10.91 20.91
#